data_AF-A0A0K8SPX5-F1
#
_entry.id   AF-A0A0K8SPX5-F1
#
_cell.length_a   1.000
_cell.length_b   1.000
_cell.length_c   1.000
_cell.angle_alpha   90.00
_cell.angle_beta   90.00
_cell.angle_gamma   90.00
#
_symmetry.space_group_name_H-M   'P 1'
#
loop_
_entity.id
_entity.type
_entity.pdbx_description
1 polymer ?
#
loop_
_entity_poly.entity_id
_entity_poly.type
_entity_poly.pdbx_seq_one_letter_code
_entity_poly.pdbx_strand_id
1 'polypeptide(L)'
;MFSHGRDDTEIRAGSFRYVLNSFAENEANSLALSWVRLTGNEPENGSSCPKLRGTGFTRTLLNVCTQKSIPCVALLYFCSEGDNLQDSLQFTLKINEWLNILPNINKIEKPISWEYLFGNERPKDMY
;
A
#
# COMPACT_ATOMS: atom_id res chain seq x y z
N MET A 1 15.16 -22.89 -4.37
CA MET A 1 16.11 -21.86 -4.84
C MET A 1 15.35 -20.56 -5.12
N PHE A 2 14.86 -19.84 -4.11
CA PHE A 2 14.16 -18.55 -4.30
C PHE A 2 14.20 -17.72 -3.01
N SER A 3 15.26 -16.94 -2.77
CA SER A 3 15.20 -15.85 -1.76
C SER A 3 16.19 -14.69 -2.00
N HIS A 4 16.84 -14.59 -3.16
CA HIS A 4 17.96 -13.64 -3.36
C HIS A 4 17.66 -12.57 -4.43
N GLY A 5 16.43 -12.06 -4.45
CA GLY A 5 16.02 -10.99 -5.36
C GLY A 5 15.19 -9.90 -4.67
N ARG A 6 15.33 -9.76 -3.36
CA ARG A 6 14.89 -8.58 -2.62
C ARG A 6 16.07 -7.63 -2.57
N ASP A 7 15.89 -6.44 -3.12
CA ASP A 7 16.85 -5.36 -2.92
C ASP A 7 16.52 -4.71 -1.57
N ASP A 8 17.28 -5.07 -0.54
CA ASP A 8 17.06 -4.60 0.84
C ASP A 8 17.23 -3.07 0.98
N THR A 9 17.75 -2.40 -0.05
CA THR A 9 17.79 -0.94 -0.10
C THR A 9 16.39 -0.32 -0.16
N GLU A 10 15.41 -1.02 -0.76
CA GLU A 10 14.02 -0.56 -0.84
C GLU A 10 13.34 -0.48 0.53
N ILE A 11 13.80 -1.25 1.52
CA ILE A 11 13.26 -1.29 2.88
C ILE A 11 13.75 -0.08 3.72
N ARG A 12 14.94 0.45 3.41
CA ARG A 12 15.60 1.49 4.23
C ARG A 12 15.15 2.92 3.93
N ALA A 13 14.60 3.19 2.74
CA ALA A 13 14.23 4.54 2.30
C ALA A 13 12.80 5.00 2.73
N GLY A 14 12.27 4.44 3.82
CA GLY A 14 10.91 4.69 4.32
C GLY A 14 9.87 3.70 3.78
N SER A 15 8.72 3.58 4.45
CA SER A 15 7.78 2.47 4.20
C SER A 15 6.80 2.70 3.04
N PHE A 16 6.54 3.96 2.67
CA PHE A 16 5.54 4.30 1.63
C PHE A 16 6.18 4.47 0.25
N ARG A 17 5.56 3.82 -0.73
CA ARG A 17 5.91 3.90 -2.15
C ARG A 17 4.68 4.14 -2.98
N TYR A 18 4.84 4.79 -4.13
CA TYR A 18 3.73 4.91 -5.06
C TYR A 18 4.16 4.64 -6.50
N VAL A 19 3.21 4.16 -7.29
CA VAL A 19 3.31 4.04 -8.75
C VAL A 19 2.10 4.75 -9.33
N LEU A 20 2.29 5.42 -10.46
CA LEU A 20 1.22 6.03 -11.22
C LEU A 20 1.30 5.63 -12.68
N ASN A 21 0.16 5.67 -13.34
CA ASN A 21 0.13 5.59 -14.79
C ASN A 21 0.29 6.97 -15.43
N SER A 22 0.51 6.98 -16.74
CA SER A 22 0.71 8.20 -17.54
C SER A 22 -0.43 9.22 -17.43
N PHE A 23 -1.63 8.79 -17.02
CA PHE A 23 -2.81 9.65 -16.89
C PHE A 23 -2.92 10.33 -15.52
N ALA A 24 -2.12 9.91 -14.53
CA ALA A 24 -2.13 10.44 -13.17
C ALA A 24 -0.87 11.25 -12.83
N GLU A 25 -0.10 11.71 -13.82
CA GLU A 25 1.11 12.54 -13.58
C GLU A 25 0.79 13.84 -12.84
N ASN A 26 -0.39 14.43 -13.05
CA ASN A 26 -0.82 15.62 -12.31
C ASN A 26 -0.97 15.35 -10.81
N GLU A 27 -1.33 14.12 -10.44
CA GLU A 27 -1.45 13.70 -9.04
C GLU A 27 -0.07 13.60 -8.37
N ALA A 28 1.01 13.37 -9.13
CA ALA A 28 2.37 13.26 -8.59
C ALA A 28 2.81 14.51 -7.81
N ASN A 29 2.34 15.70 -8.23
CA ASN A 29 2.63 16.96 -7.54
C ASN A 29 1.86 17.10 -6.22
N SER A 30 0.65 16.54 -6.15
CA SER A 30 -0.15 16.47 -4.91
C SER A 30 0.39 15.42 -3.94
N LEU A 31 1.07 14.40 -4.47
CA LEU A 31 1.72 13.31 -3.75
C LEU A 31 3.08 13.72 -3.15
N ALA A 32 3.40 15.02 -3.06
CA ALA A 32 4.62 15.60 -2.46
C ALA A 32 4.78 15.31 -0.94
N LEU A 33 3.99 14.40 -0.41
CA LEU A 33 4.26 13.64 0.79
C LEU A 33 5.57 12.87 0.57
N SER A 34 6.36 12.63 1.61
CA SER A 34 7.69 12.02 1.56
C SER A 34 7.76 10.56 1.05
N TRP A 35 6.84 10.15 0.19
CA TRP A 35 6.71 8.85 -0.43
C TRP A 35 7.66 8.75 -1.63
N VAL A 36 8.24 7.58 -1.81
CA VAL A 36 9.18 7.37 -2.93
C VAL A 36 8.42 6.82 -4.14
N ARG A 37 8.55 7.52 -5.26
CA ARG A 37 8.00 7.08 -6.55
C ARG A 37 8.79 5.86 -7.05
N LEU A 38 8.10 4.76 -7.31
CA LEU A 38 8.66 3.64 -8.04
C LEU A 38 8.53 3.92 -9.54
N THR A 39 9.65 3.85 -10.23
CA THR A 39 9.73 4.06 -11.69
C THR A 39 10.22 2.78 -12.37
N GLY A 40 9.89 2.62 -13.65
CA GLY A 40 10.30 1.47 -14.44
C GLY A 40 9.14 0.79 -15.15
N ASN A 41 9.45 0.08 -16.22
CA ASN A 41 8.50 -0.55 -17.11
C ASN A 41 9.01 -1.97 -17.41
N GLU A 42 8.12 -2.96 -17.54
CA GLU A 42 8.50 -4.28 -18.05
C GLU A 42 7.85 -4.50 -19.42
N PRO A 43 8.48 -4.01 -20.51
CA PRO A 43 7.92 -4.08 -21.86
C PRO A 43 7.75 -5.53 -22.34
N GLU A 44 8.62 -6.45 -21.93
CA GLU A 44 8.52 -7.89 -22.25
C GLU A 44 7.22 -8.53 -21.73
N ASN A 45 6.68 -8.00 -20.62
CA ASN A 45 5.42 -8.46 -20.02
C ASN A 45 4.22 -7.56 -20.39
N GLY A 46 4.40 -6.59 -21.30
CA GLY A 46 3.38 -5.64 -21.70
C GLY A 46 2.89 -4.74 -20.56
N SER A 47 3.68 -4.56 -19.49
CA SER A 47 3.27 -3.82 -18.30
C SER A 47 3.86 -2.42 -18.28
N SER A 48 3.00 -1.43 -18.02
CA SER A 48 3.39 -0.01 -17.97
C SER A 48 4.04 0.40 -16.64
N CYS A 49 4.41 -0.57 -15.79
CA CYS A 49 4.90 -0.32 -14.44
C CYS A 49 5.95 -1.37 -14.02
N PRO A 50 6.74 -1.11 -12.96
CA PRO A 50 7.77 -2.03 -12.54
C PRO A 50 7.15 -3.29 -11.93
N LYS A 51 7.99 -4.31 -11.70
CA LYS A 51 7.56 -5.55 -11.07
C LYS A 51 7.23 -5.33 -9.60
N LEU A 52 5.94 -5.33 -9.28
CA LEU A 52 5.44 -5.14 -7.92
C LEU A 52 5.23 -6.47 -7.19
N ARG A 53 6.26 -6.95 -6.48
CA ARG A 53 6.20 -8.23 -5.73
C ARG A 53 5.28 -8.12 -4.51
N GLY A 54 4.46 -9.13 -4.25
CA GLY A 54 3.59 -9.16 -3.07
C GLY A 54 2.39 -8.20 -3.11
N THR A 55 2.13 -7.55 -4.26
CA THR A 55 1.07 -6.52 -4.38
C THR A 55 -0.27 -7.05 -4.87
N GLY A 56 -0.40 -8.37 -4.98
CA GLY A 56 -1.61 -9.03 -5.48
C GLY A 56 -2.01 -8.54 -6.87
N PHE A 57 -3.27 -8.14 -7.03
CA PHE A 57 -3.82 -7.69 -8.31
C PHE A 57 -3.53 -6.21 -8.63
N THR A 58 -2.86 -5.47 -7.74
CA THR A 58 -2.58 -4.03 -7.88
C THR A 58 -1.93 -3.70 -9.23
N ARG A 59 -0.92 -4.47 -9.64
CA ARG A 59 -0.27 -4.33 -10.95
C ARG A 59 -1.24 -4.52 -12.12
N THR A 60 -2.08 -5.55 -12.04
CA THR A 60 -3.09 -5.85 -13.07
C THR A 60 -4.09 -4.71 -13.16
N LEU A 61 -4.59 -4.20 -12.02
CA LEU A 61 -5.51 -3.08 -12.00
C LEU A 61 -4.88 -1.82 -12.61
N LEU A 62 -3.64 -1.50 -12.23
CA LEU A 62 -2.92 -0.35 -12.79
C LEU A 62 -2.80 -0.45 -14.32
N ASN A 63 -2.41 -1.61 -14.84
CA ASN A 63 -2.33 -1.84 -16.29
C ASN A 63 -3.71 -1.69 -16.98
N VAL A 64 -4.79 -2.22 -16.38
CA VAL A 64 -6.15 -2.05 -16.90
C VAL A 64 -6.58 -0.59 -16.90
N CYS A 65 -6.27 0.17 -15.85
CA CYS A 65 -6.53 1.60 -15.80
C CYS A 65 -5.75 2.35 -16.90
N THR A 66 -4.48 2.00 -17.13
CA THR A 66 -3.69 2.55 -18.24
C THR A 66 -4.35 2.25 -19.59
N GLN A 67 -4.76 1.01 -19.84
CA GLN A 67 -5.43 0.62 -21.10
C GLN A 67 -6.76 1.34 -21.32
N LYS A 68 -7.47 1.66 -20.24
CA LYS A 68 -8.75 2.38 -20.27
C LYS A 68 -8.61 3.89 -20.15
N SER A 69 -7.39 4.42 -20.15
CA SER A 69 -7.12 5.86 -19.98
C SER A 69 -7.71 6.45 -18.69
N ILE A 70 -7.76 5.67 -17.62
CA ILE A 70 -8.25 6.09 -16.31
C ILE A 70 -7.03 6.49 -15.45
N PRO A 71 -6.96 7.72 -14.92
CA PRO A 71 -5.92 8.11 -13.96
C PRO A 71 -5.91 7.16 -12.76
N CYS A 72 -4.75 6.59 -12.45
CA CYS A 72 -4.61 5.64 -11.36
C CYS A 72 -3.28 5.79 -10.64
N VAL A 73 -3.37 5.86 -9.31
CA VAL A 73 -2.24 5.88 -8.38
C VAL A 73 -2.37 4.65 -7.49
N ALA A 74 -1.31 3.85 -7.42
CA ALA A 74 -1.18 2.73 -6.51
C ALA A 74 -0.23 3.13 -5.37
N LEU A 75 -0.77 3.26 -4.16
CA LEU A 75 0.01 3.44 -2.93
C LEU A 75 0.37 2.06 -2.36
N LEU A 76 1.63 1.89 -2.00
CA LEU A 76 2.22 0.67 -1.47
C LEU A 76 2.86 0.97 -0.13
N TYR A 77 2.74 0.03 0.79
CA TYR A 77 3.35 0.10 2.11
C TYR A 77 4.00 -1.23 2.42
N PHE A 78 5.29 -1.18 2.76
CA PHE A 78 6.01 -2.37 3.20
C PHE A 78 5.74 -2.59 4.70
N CYS A 79 5.00 -3.65 5.00
CA CYS A 79 4.77 -4.13 6.36
C CYS A 79 5.45 -5.47 6.59
N SER A 80 5.82 -5.73 7.85
CA SER A 80 6.21 -7.07 8.31
C SER A 80 4.96 -7.92 8.54
N GLU A 81 5.03 -9.24 8.36
CA GLU A 81 3.90 -10.13 8.66
C GLU A 81 3.54 -10.08 10.17
N GLY A 82 2.24 -10.18 10.48
CA GLY A 82 1.74 -10.28 11.85
C GLY A 82 0.65 -9.26 12.16
N ASP A 83 0.77 -8.61 13.32
CA ASP A 83 -0.15 -7.54 13.75
C ASP A 83 0.17 -6.24 13.01
N ASN A 84 -0.59 -5.97 11.94
CA ASN A 84 -0.49 -4.75 11.15
C ASN A 84 -1.57 -3.71 11.50
N LEU A 85 -2.16 -3.76 12.70
CA LEU A 85 -3.18 -2.79 13.12
C LEU A 85 -2.66 -1.36 13.05
N GLN A 86 -1.47 -1.12 13.61
CA GLN A 86 -0.86 0.21 13.63
C GLN A 86 -0.46 0.67 12.22
N ASP A 87 0.06 -0.25 11.41
CA ASP A 87 0.43 0.01 10.02
C ASP A 87 -0.80 0.41 9.20
N SER A 88 -1.93 -0.28 9.40
CA SER A 88 -3.21 0.02 8.74
C SER A 88 -3.73 1.41 9.12
N LEU A 89 -3.60 1.79 10.39
CA LEU A 89 -3.94 3.15 10.83
C LEU A 89 -3.01 4.20 10.20
N GLN A 90 -1.69 3.95 10.16
CA GLN A 90 -0.75 4.86 9.51
C GLN A 90 -1.06 5.01 8.01
N PHE A 91 -1.36 3.92 7.33
CA PHE A 91 -1.76 3.92 5.92
C PHE A 91 -3.02 4.77 5.70
N THR A 92 -4.01 4.62 6.59
CA THR A 92 -5.26 5.38 6.55
C THR A 92 -5.03 6.87 6.75
N LEU A 93 -4.20 7.25 7.73
CA LEU A 93 -3.84 8.65 7.99
C LEU A 93 -3.07 9.26 6.82
N LYS A 94 -2.19 8.50 6.17
CA LYS A 94 -1.45 8.94 4.98
C LYS A 94 -2.35 9.15 3.76
N ILE A 95 -3.33 8.27 3.53
CA ILE A 95 -4.34 8.51 2.51
C ILE A 95 -5.16 9.75 2.84
N ASN A 96 -5.53 9.94 4.11
CA ASN A 96 -6.28 11.11 4.52
C ASN A 96 -5.47 12.41 4.38
N GLU A 97 -4.17 12.39 4.65
CA GLU A 97 -3.28 13.53 4.43
C GLU A 97 -3.28 13.95 2.95
N TRP A 98 -3.36 12.98 2.04
CA TRP A 98 -3.41 13.23 0.60
C TRP A 98 -4.80 13.68 0.12
N LEU A 99 -5.86 12.96 0.49
CA LEU A 99 -7.19 13.12 -0.11
C LEU A 99 -8.21 13.87 0.78
N ASN A 100 -7.88 14.12 2.05
CA ASN A 100 -8.73 14.73 3.06
C ASN A 100 -10.16 14.12 3.12
N ILE A 101 -10.22 12.78 3.19
CA ILE A 101 -11.46 12.00 3.12
C ILE A 101 -12.15 11.78 4.47
N LEU A 102 -11.42 11.89 5.57
CA LEU A 102 -11.93 11.65 6.91
C LEU A 102 -12.51 12.93 7.50
N PRO A 103 -13.78 12.93 7.96
CA PRO A 103 -14.37 14.10 8.60
C PRO A 103 -13.72 14.41 9.96
N ASN A 104 -13.15 13.39 10.63
CA ASN A 104 -12.46 13.56 11.90
C ASN A 104 -11.42 12.45 12.11
N ILE A 105 -10.14 12.81 12.09
CA ILE A 105 -9.02 11.88 12.30
C ILE A 105 -8.99 11.23 13.70
N ASN A 106 -9.65 11.84 14.69
CA ASN A 106 -9.70 11.33 16.06
C ASN A 106 -10.83 10.29 16.26
N LYS A 107 -11.64 10.03 15.23
CA LYS A 107 -12.79 9.10 15.26
C LYS A 107 -12.64 7.99 14.23
N ILE A 108 -11.46 7.37 14.17
CA ILE A 108 -11.26 6.17 13.36
C ILE A 108 -11.72 4.97 14.19
N GLU A 109 -12.85 4.38 13.81
CA GLU A 109 -13.39 3.19 14.44
C GLU A 109 -12.72 1.93 13.85
N LYS A 110 -12.38 1.00 14.72
CA LYS A 110 -11.85 -0.31 14.34
C LYS A 110 -13.03 -1.28 14.16
N PRO A 111 -13.05 -2.10 13.10
CA PRO A 111 -14.05 -3.15 12.97
C PRO A 111 -14.02 -4.09 14.17
N ILE A 112 -15.18 -4.54 14.64
CA ILE A 112 -15.28 -5.49 15.78
C ILE A 112 -14.53 -6.80 15.53
N SER A 113 -14.35 -7.18 14.26
CA SER A 113 -13.54 -8.34 13.87
C SER A 113 -12.06 -8.22 14.26
N TRP A 114 -11.56 -7.01 14.54
CA TRP A 114 -10.19 -6.80 15.00
C TRP A 114 -9.98 -7.17 16.48
N GLU A 115 -11.04 -7.26 17.28
CA GLU A 115 -10.93 -7.66 18.70
C GLU A 115 -10.55 -9.13 18.86
N TYR A 116 -10.91 -9.96 17.89
CA TYR A 116 -10.70 -11.41 17.92
C TYR A 116 -9.59 -11.88 16.96
N LEU A 117 -8.66 -10.99 16.59
CA LEU A 117 -7.52 -11.31 15.71
C LEU A 117 -6.71 -12.52 16.20
N PHE A 118 -6.68 -12.74 17.51
CA PHE A 118 -5.96 -13.84 18.15
C PHE A 118 -6.89 -14.89 18.79
N GLY A 119 -8.18 -14.90 18.41
CA GLY A 119 -9.21 -15.74 19.01
C GLY A 119 -9.89 -15.10 20.23
N ASN A 120 -10.75 -15.87 20.90
CA ASN A 120 -11.47 -15.43 22.09
C ASN A 120 -10.53 -15.30 23.30
N GLU A 121 -10.97 -14.58 24.33
CA GLU A 121 -10.26 -14.54 25.61
C GLU A 121 -9.90 -15.95 26.08
N ARG A 122 -8.68 -16.11 26.60
CA ARG A 122 -8.23 -17.39 27.16
C ARG A 122 -9.18 -17.77 28.31
N PRO A 123 -9.61 -19.04 28.43
CA PRO A 123 -10.41 -19.48 29.57
C PRO A 123 -9.70 -19.11 30.87
N LYS A 124 -10.41 -18.41 31.77
CA LYS A 124 -9.86 -17.97 33.07
C LYS A 124 -9.46 -19.14 33.97
N ASP A 125 -9.93 -20.35 33.65
CA ASP A 125 -9.68 -21.59 34.38
C ASP A 125 -8.31 -22.23 34.08
N MET A 126 -7.48 -21.59 33.22
CA MET A 126 -6.13 -22.09 32.86
C MET A 126 -4.98 -21.45 33.67
N TYR A 127 -5.28 -20.71 34.74
CA TYR A 127 -4.30 -20.14 35.68
C TYR A 127 -4.70 -20.35 37.14
#